data_AF-A0A7C7SLZ3-F1
#
_entry.id   AF-A0A7C7SLZ3-F1
#
_cell.length_a   1.000
_cell.length_b   1.000
_cell.length_c   1.000
_cell.angle_alpha   90.00
_cell.angle_beta   90.00
_cell.angle_gamma   90.00
#
_symmetry.space_group_name_H-M   'P 1'
#
loop_
_entity.id
_entity.type
_entity.pdbx_description
1 polymer ?
#
loop_
_entity_poly.entity_id
_entity_poly.type
_entity_poly.pdbx_seq_one_letter_code
_entity_poly.pdbx_strand_id
1 'polypeptide(L)'
;MKMTEIRIPDLGDFDAVVVVEVHVVDGQEVKENDPIITLETEKAAMDVTAIHKGSILSVGVKVGDKVSTGDVVAQLSDASSLPGEATNQPDKAYDLAVIGAGPGGYTAAFRAADLGLRVALIDKNNVLGGVCLNVGCIPSKAFLHAAKVIDDSKEASLAGIDFKSPVISLEKMKNWKNGVVDGLTKGLKGLAQQRKVECFQGQAEFKSDQTIEISLENDRQEIQFSNAIIAVGSEPASLDFLPDDPRVIDSTGALEPKEIPKTILIIGGGIIGLEMATIYSALGSKVTIIELLDQLMPGTDKDLVKPLEQQLEKKCEAIYKSSKVIEAEANENGISVVLEIDDQQQQQIFDQVLVAIGRQANG
;
A
#
# COMPACT_ATOMS: atom_id res chain seq x y z
N MET A 1 31.81 -20.72 -30.39
CA MET A 1 30.73 -19.79 -29.98
C MET A 1 29.75 -20.58 -29.15
N LYS A 2 29.50 -20.18 -27.89
CA LYS A 2 28.38 -20.75 -27.14
C LYS A 2 27.09 -20.19 -27.75
N MET A 3 26.14 -21.07 -28.01
CA MET A 3 24.82 -20.73 -28.53
C MET A 3 23.84 -20.84 -27.37
N THR A 4 23.06 -19.80 -27.16
CA THR A 4 21.99 -19.78 -26.14
C THR A 4 20.65 -19.64 -26.84
N GLU A 5 19.69 -20.49 -26.48
CA GLU A 5 18.33 -20.45 -27.03
C GLU A 5 17.45 -19.53 -26.19
N ILE A 6 16.74 -18.60 -26.85
CA ILE A 6 15.68 -17.80 -26.25
C ILE A 6 14.38 -18.58 -26.38
N ARG A 7 13.71 -18.84 -25.26
CA ARG A 7 12.49 -19.66 -25.20
C ARG A 7 11.30 -18.85 -24.70
N ILE A 8 10.09 -19.27 -25.08
CA ILE A 8 8.84 -18.69 -24.56
C ILE A 8 8.80 -18.91 -23.04
N PRO A 9 8.65 -17.84 -22.23
CA PRO A 9 8.57 -17.93 -20.78
C PRO A 9 7.26 -18.62 -20.34
N ASP A 10 7.12 -18.88 -19.04
CA ASP A 10 5.87 -19.42 -18.50
C ASP A 10 4.69 -18.49 -18.80
N LEU A 11 3.72 -19.02 -19.55
CA LEU A 11 2.50 -18.32 -19.95
C LEU A 11 1.39 -18.39 -18.90
N GLY A 12 1.61 -19.06 -17.75
CA GLY A 12 0.58 -19.24 -16.72
C GLY A 12 -0.49 -20.24 -17.17
N ASP A 13 -1.76 -19.81 -17.20
CA ASP A 13 -2.92 -20.68 -17.51
C ASP A 13 -3.16 -20.90 -19.03
N PHE A 14 -2.26 -20.44 -19.91
CA PHE A 14 -2.45 -20.49 -21.37
C PHE A 14 -1.59 -21.58 -22.03
N ASP A 15 -2.23 -22.48 -22.79
CA ASP A 15 -1.55 -23.57 -23.50
C ASP A 15 -0.76 -23.09 -24.74
N ALA A 16 -1.26 -22.06 -25.43
CA ALA A 16 -0.61 -21.46 -26.61
C ALA A 16 -1.07 -20.03 -26.85
N VAL A 17 -0.16 -19.16 -27.27
CA VAL A 17 -0.39 -17.74 -27.58
C VAL A 17 0.14 -17.38 -28.98
N VAL A 18 -0.35 -16.29 -29.55
CA VAL A 18 -0.01 -15.89 -30.93
C VAL A 18 1.11 -14.85 -30.94
N VAL A 19 2.09 -15.03 -31.83
CA VAL A 19 3.13 -14.02 -32.09
C VAL A 19 2.53 -12.90 -32.94
N VAL A 20 2.48 -11.70 -32.39
CA VAL A 20 1.89 -10.51 -33.04
C VAL A 20 2.93 -9.71 -33.79
N GLU A 21 4.13 -9.60 -33.23
CA GLU A 21 5.24 -8.83 -33.80
C GLU A 21 6.57 -9.55 -33.56
N VAL A 22 7.47 -9.45 -34.55
CA VAL A 22 8.86 -9.90 -34.45
C VAL A 22 9.74 -8.67 -34.62
N HIS A 23 10.50 -8.33 -33.57
CA HIS A 23 11.27 -7.08 -33.46
C HIS A 23 12.70 -7.19 -33.98
N VAL A 24 13.14 -8.41 -34.30
CA VAL A 24 14.52 -8.69 -34.70
C VAL A 24 14.62 -9.45 -36.02
N VAL A 25 15.75 -9.28 -36.69
CA VAL A 25 16.12 -10.03 -37.89
C VAL A 25 17.43 -10.80 -37.70
N ASP A 26 17.63 -11.84 -38.51
CA ASP A 26 18.87 -12.62 -38.52
C ASP A 26 20.09 -11.71 -38.74
N GLY A 27 21.09 -11.83 -37.86
CA GLY A 27 22.32 -11.03 -37.86
C GLY A 27 22.26 -9.72 -37.08
N GLN A 28 21.12 -9.36 -36.48
CA GLN A 28 20.98 -8.12 -35.69
C GLN A 28 21.67 -8.24 -34.32
N GLU A 29 22.39 -7.19 -33.91
CA GLU A 29 22.90 -7.07 -32.53
C GLU A 29 21.78 -6.61 -31.58
N VAL A 30 21.66 -7.29 -30.44
CA VAL A 30 20.68 -6.99 -29.38
C VAL A 30 21.38 -6.81 -28.05
N LYS A 31 20.83 -5.95 -27.19
CA LYS A 31 21.24 -5.78 -25.79
C LYS A 31 20.35 -6.63 -24.88
N GLU A 32 20.82 -6.87 -23.67
CA GLU A 32 20.00 -7.48 -22.62
C GLU A 32 18.71 -6.67 -22.42
N ASN A 33 17.57 -7.38 -22.34
CA ASN A 33 16.21 -6.85 -22.25
C ASN A 33 15.62 -6.19 -23.52
N ASP A 34 16.31 -6.20 -24.66
CA ASP A 34 15.69 -5.75 -25.92
C ASP A 34 14.57 -6.72 -26.33
N PRO A 35 13.40 -6.24 -26.79
CA PRO A 35 12.29 -7.10 -27.21
C PRO A 35 12.65 -7.86 -28.49
N ILE A 36 12.33 -9.16 -28.49
CA ILE A 36 12.58 -10.09 -29.61
C ILE A 36 11.27 -10.36 -30.35
N ILE A 37 10.21 -10.69 -29.61
CA ILE A 37 8.85 -10.85 -30.12
C ILE A 37 7.84 -10.30 -29.13
N THR A 38 6.66 -9.94 -29.63
CA THR A 38 5.49 -9.63 -28.80
C THR A 38 4.45 -10.73 -28.98
N LEU A 39 3.91 -11.20 -27.86
CA LEU A 39 2.85 -12.20 -27.77
C LEU A 39 1.54 -11.54 -27.35
N GLU A 40 0.42 -11.93 -27.96
CA GLU A 40 -0.91 -11.49 -27.54
C GLU A 40 -1.56 -12.55 -26.64
N THR A 41 -2.02 -12.10 -25.47
CA THR A 41 -2.90 -12.86 -24.58
C THR A 41 -4.24 -12.13 -24.46
N GLU A 42 -5.30 -12.82 -24.02
CA GLU A 42 -6.63 -12.20 -23.83
C GLU A 42 -6.63 -11.00 -22.85
N LYS A 43 -5.58 -10.86 -22.03
CA LYS A 43 -5.48 -9.84 -20.97
C LYS A 43 -4.48 -8.73 -21.29
N ALA A 44 -3.43 -9.01 -22.05
CA ALA A 44 -2.36 -8.07 -22.37
C ALA A 44 -1.43 -8.59 -23.49
N ALA A 45 -0.66 -7.68 -24.10
CA ALA A 45 0.51 -8.04 -24.88
C ALA A 45 1.73 -8.23 -23.95
N MET A 46 2.57 -9.22 -24.23
CA MET A 46 3.78 -9.53 -23.47
C MET A 46 4.98 -9.69 -24.39
N ASP A 47 6.08 -9.02 -24.07
CA ASP A 47 7.32 -9.12 -24.85
C ASP A 47 8.21 -10.24 -24.32
N VAL A 48 8.77 -11.03 -25.23
CA VAL A 48 9.90 -11.93 -24.96
C VAL A 48 11.18 -11.17 -25.28
N THR A 49 12.07 -11.05 -24.31
CA THR A 49 13.27 -10.19 -24.42
C THR A 49 14.57 -11.00 -24.50
N ALA A 50 15.64 -10.35 -24.95
CA ALA A 50 16.98 -10.93 -24.99
C ALA A 50 17.57 -11.14 -23.59
N ILE A 51 18.15 -12.32 -23.35
CA ILE A 51 18.70 -12.73 -22.04
C ILE A 51 20.08 -12.09 -21.77
N HIS A 52 20.84 -11.72 -22.81
CA HIS A 52 22.13 -11.04 -22.70
C HIS A 52 22.47 -10.31 -24.01
N LYS A 53 23.57 -9.54 -24.02
CA LYS A 53 24.07 -8.87 -25.23
C LYS A 53 24.68 -9.89 -26.21
N GLY A 54 24.18 -9.93 -27.44
CA GLY A 54 24.69 -10.83 -28.47
C GLY A 54 24.16 -10.51 -29.86
N SER A 55 24.49 -11.36 -30.83
CA SER A 55 23.96 -11.28 -32.19
C SER A 55 22.95 -12.40 -32.42
N ILE A 56 21.80 -12.07 -33.02
CA ILE A 56 20.76 -13.04 -33.38
C ILE A 56 21.28 -13.90 -34.53
N LEU A 57 21.40 -15.20 -34.31
CA LEU A 57 21.85 -16.16 -35.32
C LEU A 57 20.72 -16.60 -36.24
N SER A 58 19.55 -16.84 -35.67
CA SER A 58 18.34 -17.23 -36.40
C SER A 58 17.09 -16.94 -35.56
N VAL A 59 16.04 -16.48 -36.23
CA VAL A 59 14.69 -16.36 -35.65
C VAL A 59 13.83 -17.53 -36.14
N GLY A 60 13.30 -18.31 -35.19
CA GLY A 60 12.56 -19.55 -35.46
C GLY A 60 11.04 -19.38 -35.61
N VAL A 61 10.52 -18.17 -35.39
CA VAL A 61 9.08 -17.86 -35.36
C VAL A 61 8.73 -16.72 -36.31
N LYS A 62 7.47 -16.69 -36.76
CA LYS A 62 6.91 -15.64 -37.63
C LYS A 62 5.66 -15.04 -37.02
N VAL A 63 5.33 -13.82 -37.43
CA VAL A 63 4.05 -13.18 -37.09
C VAL A 63 2.89 -14.10 -37.52
N GLY A 64 2.00 -14.40 -36.58
CA GLY A 64 0.86 -15.31 -36.76
C GLY A 64 1.10 -16.75 -36.27
N ASP A 65 2.32 -17.12 -35.90
CA ASP A 65 2.60 -18.44 -35.35
C ASP A 65 2.00 -18.60 -33.94
N LYS A 66 1.53 -19.81 -33.63
CA LYS A 66 1.11 -20.21 -32.29
C LYS A 66 2.28 -20.86 -31.58
N VAL A 67 2.64 -20.34 -30.40
CA VAL A 67 3.78 -20.79 -29.61
C VAL A 67 3.36 -21.13 -28.17
N SER A 68 4.00 -22.13 -27.59
CA SER A 68 3.75 -22.64 -26.24
C SER A 68 4.97 -22.45 -25.33
N THR A 69 4.76 -22.52 -24.01
CA THR A 69 5.83 -22.43 -23.01
C THR A 69 6.99 -23.37 -23.35
N GLY A 70 8.21 -22.82 -23.43
CA GLY A 70 9.43 -23.57 -23.73
C GLY A 70 9.80 -23.68 -25.21
N ASP A 71 8.94 -23.25 -26.14
CA ASP A 71 9.29 -23.21 -27.58
C ASP A 71 10.45 -22.26 -27.84
N VAL A 72 11.32 -22.61 -28.80
CA VAL A 72 12.50 -21.82 -29.16
C VAL A 72 12.11 -20.70 -30.12
N VAL A 73 12.33 -19.47 -29.70
CA VAL A 73 12.01 -18.25 -30.44
C VAL A 73 13.17 -17.81 -31.34
N ALA A 74 14.37 -17.77 -30.79
CA ALA A 74 15.58 -17.32 -31.50
C ALA A 74 16.84 -17.94 -30.88
N GLN A 75 17.90 -18.02 -31.68
CA GLN A 75 19.23 -18.41 -31.22
C GLN A 75 20.14 -17.19 -31.12
N LEU A 76 20.81 -17.02 -29.99
CA LEU A 76 21.69 -15.90 -29.71
C LEU A 76 23.14 -16.39 -29.59
N SER A 77 24.08 -15.70 -30.24
CA SER A 77 25.51 -15.96 -30.06
C SER A 77 26.09 -15.10 -28.94
N ASP A 78 26.76 -15.74 -27.99
CA ASP A 78 27.50 -15.04 -26.94
C ASP A 78 28.62 -14.19 -27.55
N ALA A 79 28.58 -12.87 -27.37
CA ALA A 79 29.79 -12.07 -27.39
C ALA A 79 30.55 -12.42 -26.10
N SER A 80 31.62 -13.22 -26.20
CA SER A 80 32.42 -13.65 -25.06
C SER A 80 32.86 -12.46 -24.21
N SER A 81 32.17 -12.23 -23.11
CA SER A 81 32.61 -11.36 -22.02
C SER A 81 33.70 -12.09 -21.26
N LEU A 82 34.89 -11.50 -21.23
CA LEU A 82 35.89 -11.79 -20.20
C LEU A 82 35.23 -11.63 -18.81
N PRO A 83 35.62 -12.43 -17.80
CA PRO A 83 35.07 -12.30 -16.46
C PRO A 83 35.55 -10.97 -15.88
N GLY A 84 34.69 -9.96 -15.95
CA GLY A 84 34.81 -8.75 -15.14
C GLY A 84 34.40 -9.12 -13.73
N GLU A 85 35.38 -9.11 -12.83
CA GLU A 85 35.20 -9.16 -11.39
C GLU A 85 34.00 -8.30 -10.97
N ALA A 86 33.20 -8.81 -10.04
CA ALA A 86 32.29 -8.00 -9.26
C ALA A 86 33.12 -7.00 -8.46
N THR A 87 33.44 -5.87 -9.08
CA THR A 87 33.95 -4.71 -8.38
C THR A 87 32.78 -4.09 -7.65
N ASN A 88 32.71 -4.34 -6.34
CA ASN A 88 32.25 -3.31 -5.40
C ASN A 88 33.09 -2.05 -5.68
N GLN A 89 32.58 -1.16 -6.52
CA GLN A 89 33.14 0.17 -6.73
C GLN A 89 32.23 1.21 -6.07
N PRO A 90 32.73 2.00 -5.11
CA PRO A 90 32.03 3.17 -4.59
C PRO A 90 32.34 4.34 -5.52
N ASP A 91 31.56 4.60 -6.59
CA ASP A 91 32.02 5.64 -7.51
C ASP A 91 31.00 6.46 -8.31
N LYS A 92 29.71 6.41 -7.99
CA LYS A 92 28.82 7.53 -8.33
C LYS A 92 27.84 7.79 -7.20
N ALA A 93 28.00 8.92 -6.54
CA ALA A 93 26.98 9.46 -5.64
C ALA A 93 25.63 9.56 -6.38
N TYR A 94 24.54 9.40 -5.64
CA TYR A 94 23.22 9.74 -6.16
C TYR A 94 23.09 11.26 -6.28
N ASP A 95 22.39 11.73 -7.30
CA ASP A 95 22.07 13.16 -7.37
C ASP A 95 21.06 13.54 -6.28
N LEU A 96 20.16 12.60 -5.95
CA LEU A 96 19.13 12.76 -4.95
C LEU A 96 18.89 11.46 -4.16
N ALA A 97 18.95 11.53 -2.84
CA ALA A 97 18.40 10.53 -1.94
C ALA A 97 17.02 10.98 -1.44
N VAL A 98 16.03 10.11 -1.51
CA VAL A 98 14.68 10.35 -0.96
C VAL A 98 14.42 9.35 0.15
N ILE A 99 14.17 9.83 1.36
CA ILE A 99 13.94 8.99 2.55
C ILE A 99 12.44 8.93 2.84
N GLY A 100 11.85 7.75 2.70
CA GLY A 100 10.43 7.47 2.80
C GLY A 100 9.79 7.33 1.41
N ALA A 101 9.11 6.22 1.15
CA ALA A 101 8.41 5.90 -0.09
C ALA A 101 6.89 6.13 0.00
N GLY A 102 6.44 7.01 0.90
CA GLY A 102 5.07 7.52 0.91
C GLY A 102 4.75 8.45 -0.27
N PRO A 103 3.52 8.99 -0.37
CA PRO A 103 3.11 9.87 -1.46
C PRO A 103 4.04 11.04 -1.73
N GLY A 104 4.56 11.70 -0.67
CA GLY A 104 5.55 12.76 -0.84
C GLY A 104 6.86 12.27 -1.44
N GLY A 105 7.36 11.12 -0.97
CA GLY A 105 8.67 10.61 -1.36
C GLY A 105 8.70 9.95 -2.74
N TYR A 106 7.84 8.97 -3.02
CA TYR A 106 7.88 8.32 -4.34
C TYR A 106 7.56 9.30 -5.47
N THR A 107 6.67 10.29 -5.23
CA THR A 107 6.36 11.32 -6.22
C THR A 107 7.58 12.21 -6.47
N ALA A 108 8.27 12.64 -5.42
CA ALA A 108 9.51 13.41 -5.55
C ALA A 108 10.61 12.61 -6.28
N ALA A 109 10.80 11.34 -5.92
CA ALA A 109 11.76 10.46 -6.56
C ALA A 109 11.47 10.26 -8.05
N PHE A 110 10.20 9.99 -8.40
CA PHE A 110 9.80 9.80 -9.79
C PHE A 110 9.95 11.09 -10.59
N ARG A 111 9.58 12.23 -10.01
CA ARG A 111 9.74 13.53 -10.68
C ARG A 111 11.21 13.87 -10.92
N ALA A 112 12.08 13.57 -9.95
CA ALA A 112 13.53 13.77 -10.07
C ALA A 112 14.13 12.87 -11.16
N ALA A 113 13.71 11.60 -11.22
CA ALA A 113 14.13 10.69 -12.29
C ALA A 113 13.65 11.16 -13.67
N ASP A 114 12.42 11.67 -13.77
CA ASP A 114 11.89 12.27 -15.02
C ASP A 114 12.69 13.53 -15.45
N LEU A 115 13.41 14.17 -14.53
CA LEU A 115 14.34 15.28 -14.80
C LEU A 115 15.77 14.84 -15.13
N GLY A 116 16.03 13.53 -15.18
CA GLY A 116 17.33 12.95 -15.52
C GLY A 116 18.29 12.78 -14.34
N LEU A 117 17.82 12.96 -13.10
CA LEU A 117 18.63 12.72 -11.91
C LEU A 117 18.72 11.22 -11.60
N ARG A 118 19.87 10.78 -11.11
CA ARG A 118 20.04 9.46 -10.50
C ARG A 118 19.49 9.49 -9.07
N VAL A 119 18.47 8.70 -8.79
CA VAL A 119 17.71 8.76 -7.54
C VAL A 119 17.83 7.46 -6.76
N ALA A 120 18.14 7.57 -5.47
CA ALA A 120 17.93 6.53 -4.48
C ALA A 120 16.64 6.81 -3.70
N LEU A 121 15.72 5.85 -3.66
CA LEU A 121 14.50 5.90 -2.85
C LEU A 121 14.61 4.87 -1.73
N ILE A 122 14.56 5.31 -0.47
CA ILE A 122 14.82 4.46 0.69
C ILE A 122 13.56 4.38 1.54
N ASP A 123 13.10 3.18 1.88
CA ASP A 123 12.01 2.99 2.84
C ASP A 123 12.29 1.77 3.73
N LYS A 124 11.83 1.81 4.99
CA LYS A 124 11.97 0.66 5.89
C LYS A 124 11.13 -0.54 5.45
N ASN A 125 10.06 -0.31 4.70
CA ASN A 125 9.18 -1.35 4.16
C ASN A 125 9.63 -1.81 2.77
N ASN A 126 9.32 -3.05 2.42
CA ASN A 126 9.63 -3.62 1.10
C ASN A 126 8.65 -3.20 -0.01
N VAL A 127 7.56 -2.51 0.34
CA VAL A 127 6.53 -2.03 -0.59
C VAL A 127 6.47 -0.51 -0.59
N LEU A 128 6.30 0.08 -1.78
CA LEU A 128 6.16 1.52 -1.95
C LEU A 128 4.75 2.01 -1.58
N GLY A 129 4.57 3.32 -1.52
CA GLY A 129 3.29 3.99 -1.31
C GLY A 129 3.01 4.42 0.15
N GLY A 130 3.87 4.01 1.09
CA GLY A 130 3.83 4.40 2.49
C GLY A 130 2.48 4.20 3.16
N VAL A 131 2.18 5.03 4.17
CA VAL A 131 0.94 4.92 4.98
C VAL A 131 -0.30 5.02 4.10
N CYS A 132 -0.38 6.00 3.19
CA CYS A 132 -1.60 6.28 2.43
C CYS A 132 -2.05 5.09 1.57
N LEU A 133 -1.11 4.41 0.90
CA LEU A 133 -1.44 3.25 0.08
C LEU A 133 -1.65 1.99 0.91
N ASN A 134 -0.76 1.72 1.87
CA ASN A 134 -0.70 0.41 2.51
C ASN A 134 -1.66 0.27 3.71
N VAL A 135 -1.79 1.32 4.54
CA VAL A 135 -2.49 1.25 5.84
C VAL A 135 -3.29 2.53 6.13
N GLY A 136 -3.79 3.19 5.08
CA GLY A 136 -4.44 4.49 5.20
C GLY A 136 -5.52 4.71 4.15
N CYS A 137 -5.32 5.70 3.28
CA CYS A 137 -6.27 6.18 2.30
C CYS A 137 -6.93 5.06 1.47
N ILE A 138 -6.14 4.18 0.86
CA ILE A 138 -6.66 3.17 -0.07
C ILE A 138 -7.47 2.09 0.63
N PRO A 139 -6.93 1.40 1.66
CA PRO A 139 -7.70 0.38 2.38
C PRO A 139 -8.93 0.94 3.08
N SER A 140 -8.85 2.14 3.70
CA SER A 140 -10.02 2.77 4.32
C SER A 140 -11.11 3.08 3.29
N LYS A 141 -10.75 3.56 2.10
CA LYS A 141 -11.73 3.93 1.06
C LYS A 141 -12.35 2.68 0.44
N ALA A 142 -11.60 1.58 0.33
CA ALA A 142 -12.16 0.29 -0.08
C ALA A 142 -13.23 -0.19 0.92
N PHE A 143 -12.95 -0.16 2.21
CA PHE A 143 -13.94 -0.53 3.23
C PHE A 143 -15.11 0.44 3.34
N LEU A 144 -14.89 1.75 3.23
CA LEU A 144 -15.97 2.74 3.17
C LEU A 144 -16.88 2.52 1.96
N HIS A 145 -16.33 2.12 0.81
CA HIS A 145 -17.13 1.76 -0.35
C HIS A 145 -18.02 0.54 -0.05
N ALA A 146 -17.48 -0.51 0.57
CA ALA A 146 -18.28 -1.67 0.97
C ALA A 146 -19.36 -1.31 2.00
N ALA A 147 -19.03 -0.47 2.99
CA ALA A 147 -19.98 0.06 3.97
C ALA A 147 -21.12 0.84 3.31
N LYS A 148 -20.79 1.69 2.32
CA LYS A 148 -21.77 2.42 1.52
C LYS A 148 -22.71 1.47 0.78
N VAL A 149 -22.20 0.42 0.14
CA VAL A 149 -23.02 -0.57 -0.57
C VAL A 149 -24.01 -1.25 0.39
N ILE A 150 -23.57 -1.57 1.62
CA ILE A 150 -24.46 -2.13 2.65
C ILE A 150 -25.57 -1.13 2.99
N ASP A 151 -25.25 0.14 3.21
CA ASP A 151 -26.24 1.14 3.60
C ASP A 151 -27.19 1.51 2.45
N ASP A 152 -26.69 1.68 1.23
CA ASP A 152 -27.50 1.89 0.03
C ASP A 152 -28.51 0.75 -0.16
N SER A 153 -28.12 -0.49 0.13
CA SER A 153 -29.03 -1.65 0.03
C SER A 153 -30.19 -1.59 1.02
N LYS A 154 -29.98 -0.99 2.20
CA LYS A 154 -31.04 -0.76 3.20
C LYS A 154 -31.95 0.41 2.79
N GLU A 155 -31.36 1.49 2.29
CA GLU A 155 -32.09 2.68 1.87
C GLU A 155 -32.94 2.44 0.61
N ALA A 156 -32.56 1.49 -0.25
CA ALA A 156 -33.31 1.11 -1.46
C ALA A 156 -34.77 0.70 -1.18
N SER A 157 -35.09 0.23 0.03
CA SER A 157 -36.47 -0.04 0.46
C SER A 157 -37.37 1.20 0.40
N LEU A 158 -36.84 2.41 0.56
CA LEU A 158 -37.60 3.67 0.38
C LEU A 158 -38.11 3.85 -1.06
N ALA A 159 -37.42 3.26 -2.03
CA ALA A 159 -37.83 3.22 -3.43
C ALA A 159 -38.63 1.95 -3.78
N GLY A 160 -38.99 1.12 -2.80
CA GLY A 160 -39.74 -0.13 -3.00
C GLY A 160 -38.89 -1.31 -3.48
N ILE A 161 -37.56 -1.25 -3.30
CA ILE A 161 -36.63 -2.33 -3.66
C ILE A 161 -36.08 -2.97 -2.39
N ASP A 162 -36.63 -4.12 -2.01
CA ASP A 162 -36.23 -4.81 -0.78
C ASP A 162 -35.11 -5.81 -1.02
N PHE A 163 -33.98 -5.60 -0.34
CA PHE A 163 -32.91 -6.58 -0.23
C PHE A 163 -32.98 -7.31 1.12
N LYS A 164 -32.59 -8.59 1.13
CA LYS A 164 -32.29 -9.27 2.39
C LYS A 164 -30.99 -8.71 2.98
N SER A 165 -30.85 -8.74 4.30
CA SER A 165 -29.60 -8.36 4.95
C SER A 165 -28.42 -9.16 4.36
N PRO A 166 -27.31 -8.49 4.02
CA PRO A 166 -26.17 -9.17 3.40
C PRO A 166 -25.50 -10.11 4.38
N VAL A 167 -24.99 -11.24 3.86
CA VAL A 167 -24.08 -12.10 4.61
C VAL A 167 -22.67 -11.55 4.44
N ILE A 168 -22.09 -11.05 5.53
CA ILE A 168 -20.76 -10.45 5.52
C ILE A 168 -19.69 -11.53 5.67
N SER A 169 -18.76 -11.58 4.72
CA SER A 169 -17.55 -12.42 4.81
C SER A 169 -16.33 -11.51 4.96
N LEU A 170 -15.84 -11.40 6.18
CA LEU A 170 -14.70 -10.52 6.51
C LEU A 170 -13.45 -10.92 5.72
N GLU A 171 -13.18 -12.22 5.61
CA GLU A 171 -12.05 -12.75 4.85
C GLU A 171 -12.09 -12.30 3.38
N LYS A 172 -13.25 -12.44 2.70
CA LYS A 172 -13.40 -12.01 1.30
C LYS A 172 -13.23 -10.50 1.14
N MET A 173 -13.78 -9.72 2.07
CA MET A 173 -13.61 -8.26 2.06
C MET A 173 -12.14 -7.87 2.22
N LYS A 174 -11.41 -8.53 3.13
CA LYS A 174 -9.97 -8.30 3.34
C LYS A 174 -9.16 -8.68 2.10
N ASN A 175 -9.44 -9.83 1.50
CA ASN A 175 -8.75 -10.29 0.30
C ASN A 175 -8.99 -9.33 -0.88
N TRP A 176 -10.22 -8.84 -1.04
CA TRP A 176 -10.54 -7.82 -2.04
C TRP A 176 -9.79 -6.50 -1.80
N LYS A 177 -9.81 -5.96 -0.57
CA LYS A 177 -9.02 -4.78 -0.16
C LYS A 177 -7.53 -4.99 -0.50
N ASN A 178 -6.97 -6.12 -0.10
CA ASN A 178 -5.56 -6.45 -0.30
C ASN A 178 -5.24 -6.54 -1.79
N GLY A 179 -6.12 -7.12 -2.60
CA GLY A 179 -5.95 -7.12 -4.07
C GLY A 179 -5.87 -5.71 -4.67
N VAL A 180 -6.66 -4.76 -4.16
CA VAL A 180 -6.57 -3.35 -4.59
C VAL A 180 -5.23 -2.72 -4.20
N VAL A 181 -4.80 -2.92 -2.95
CA VAL A 181 -3.51 -2.41 -2.45
C VAL A 181 -2.35 -3.04 -3.25
N ASP A 182 -2.34 -4.35 -3.43
CA ASP A 182 -1.31 -5.11 -4.15
C ASP A 182 -1.21 -4.69 -5.62
N GLY A 183 -2.34 -4.46 -6.29
CA GLY A 183 -2.34 -3.96 -7.66
C GLY A 183 -1.64 -2.61 -7.78
N LEU A 184 -1.92 -1.70 -6.86
CA LEU A 184 -1.34 -0.36 -6.83
C LEU A 184 0.14 -0.37 -6.41
N THR A 185 0.54 -1.17 -5.41
CA THR A 185 1.95 -1.28 -4.98
C THR A 185 2.81 -1.90 -6.07
N LYS A 186 2.32 -2.94 -6.78
CA LYS A 186 2.98 -3.49 -7.97
C LYS A 186 3.12 -2.45 -9.08
N GLY A 187 2.08 -1.65 -9.31
CA GLY A 187 2.13 -0.52 -10.24
C GLY A 187 3.24 0.47 -9.89
N LEU A 188 3.35 0.88 -8.62
CA LEU A 188 4.43 1.77 -8.17
C LEU A 188 5.82 1.13 -8.35
N LYS A 189 5.97 -0.16 -8.07
CA LYS A 189 7.23 -0.88 -8.30
C LYS A 189 7.62 -0.87 -9.78
N GLY A 190 6.68 -1.15 -10.68
CA GLY A 190 6.91 -1.08 -12.13
C GLY A 190 7.29 0.32 -12.59
N LEU A 191 6.62 1.36 -12.07
CA LEU A 191 6.93 2.76 -12.39
C LEU A 191 8.32 3.19 -11.89
N ALA A 192 8.76 2.71 -10.74
CA ALA A 192 10.10 2.94 -10.22
C ALA A 192 11.16 2.31 -11.13
N GLN A 193 10.94 1.07 -11.56
CA GLN A 193 11.82 0.35 -12.49
C GLN A 193 11.92 1.04 -13.85
N GLN A 194 10.79 1.44 -14.44
CA GLN A 194 10.76 2.16 -15.72
C GLN A 194 11.54 3.49 -15.65
N ARG A 195 11.49 4.16 -14.50
CA ARG A 195 12.25 5.40 -14.25
C ARG A 195 13.69 5.18 -13.80
N LYS A 196 14.12 3.92 -13.64
CA LYS A 196 15.45 3.57 -13.13
C LYS A 196 15.75 4.19 -11.76
N VAL A 197 14.71 4.32 -10.92
CA VAL A 197 14.86 4.71 -9.52
C VAL A 197 15.32 3.49 -8.75
N GLU A 198 16.43 3.62 -8.04
CA GLU A 198 16.99 2.54 -7.23
C GLU A 198 16.32 2.54 -5.86
N CYS A 199 15.57 1.46 -5.56
CA CYS A 199 14.82 1.35 -4.32
C CYS A 199 15.60 0.53 -3.29
N PHE A 200 15.82 1.10 -2.11
CA PHE A 200 16.48 0.46 -0.99
C PHE A 200 15.48 0.18 0.12
N GLN A 201 15.50 -1.07 0.61
CA GLN A 201 14.77 -1.43 1.82
C GLN A 201 15.70 -1.30 3.03
N GLY A 202 15.28 -0.53 4.03
CA GLY A 202 15.98 -0.42 5.30
C GLY A 202 15.70 0.90 6.03
N GLN A 203 16.10 0.93 7.30
CA GLN A 203 16.08 2.14 8.12
C GLN A 203 17.23 3.06 7.67
N ALA A 204 16.90 4.29 7.29
CA ALA A 204 17.88 5.29 6.89
C ALA A 204 18.32 6.16 8.09
N GLU A 205 19.61 6.43 8.19
CA GLU A 205 20.20 7.36 9.17
C GLU A 205 21.28 8.21 8.49
N PHE A 206 21.26 9.53 8.70
CA PHE A 206 22.34 10.40 8.23
C PHE A 206 23.61 10.17 9.05
N LYS A 207 24.72 9.83 8.38
CA LYS A 207 26.05 9.78 9.00
C LYS A 207 26.83 11.09 8.81
N SER A 208 26.47 11.85 7.79
CA SER A 208 27.00 13.19 7.51
C SER A 208 25.96 14.00 6.71
N ASP A 209 26.35 15.18 6.23
CA ASP A 209 25.56 16.00 5.31
C ASP A 209 25.40 15.38 3.91
N GLN A 210 26.19 14.36 3.57
CA GLN A 210 26.27 13.75 2.22
C GLN A 210 26.29 12.22 2.22
N THR A 211 26.14 11.57 3.39
CA THR A 211 26.13 10.12 3.53
C THR A 211 24.94 9.64 4.36
N ILE A 212 24.20 8.66 3.83
CA ILE A 212 23.15 7.93 4.54
C ILE A 212 23.58 6.48 4.70
N GLU A 213 23.46 5.95 5.92
CA GLU A 213 23.50 4.51 6.19
C GLU A 213 22.08 3.95 6.08
N ILE A 214 21.94 2.83 5.40
CA ILE A 214 20.72 2.05 5.26
C ILE A 214 20.94 0.73 5.99
N SER A 215 20.19 0.52 7.06
CA SER A 215 20.26 -0.69 7.89
C SER A 215 19.03 -1.57 7.68
N LEU A 216 19.24 -2.85 7.35
CA LEU A 216 18.20 -3.87 7.28
C LEU A 216 18.67 -5.11 8.04
N GLU A 217 18.07 -5.39 9.19
CA GLU A 217 18.50 -6.47 10.09
C GLU A 217 20.00 -6.37 10.43
N ASN A 218 20.83 -7.31 9.97
CA ASN A 218 22.28 -7.32 10.18
C ASN A 218 23.07 -6.67 9.03
N ASP A 219 22.39 -6.36 7.91
CA ASP A 219 23.03 -5.76 6.75
C ASP A 219 23.02 -4.24 6.86
N ARG A 220 24.19 -3.65 6.54
CA ARG A 220 24.39 -2.21 6.49
C ARG A 220 25.03 -1.86 5.17
N GLN A 221 24.51 -0.82 4.54
CA GLN A 221 25.10 -0.23 3.35
C GLN A 221 25.08 1.28 3.46
N GLU A 222 26.07 1.93 2.90
CA GLU A 222 26.12 3.39 2.84
C GLU A 222 25.94 3.85 1.40
N ILE A 223 25.21 4.96 1.24
CA ILE A 223 25.12 5.66 -0.03
C ILE A 223 25.57 7.10 0.16
N GLN A 224 26.25 7.63 -0.86
CA GLN A 224 26.56 9.05 -0.96
C GLN A 224 25.54 9.75 -1.85
N PHE A 225 25.22 11.00 -1.54
CA PHE A 225 24.25 11.80 -2.29
C PHE A 225 24.65 13.27 -2.39
N SER A 226 24.14 13.97 -3.39
CA SER A 226 24.32 15.43 -3.53
C SER A 226 23.20 16.22 -2.85
N ASN A 227 21.95 15.74 -2.95
CA ASN A 227 20.78 16.35 -2.31
C ASN A 227 19.97 15.28 -1.58
N ALA A 228 19.22 15.68 -0.57
CA ALA A 228 18.30 14.80 0.15
C ALA A 228 16.90 15.40 0.25
N ILE A 229 15.87 14.56 0.12
CA ILE A 229 14.48 14.88 0.48
C ILE A 229 14.07 13.95 1.62
N ILE A 230 13.69 14.55 2.75
CA ILE A 230 13.16 13.83 3.90
C ILE A 230 11.63 13.77 3.77
N ALA A 231 11.08 12.56 3.61
CA ALA A 231 9.67 12.27 3.41
C ALA A 231 9.19 11.13 4.34
N VAL A 232 9.70 11.10 5.58
CA VAL A 232 9.50 10.02 6.57
C VAL A 232 8.12 9.98 7.23
N GLY A 233 7.24 10.93 6.88
CA GLY A 233 5.83 10.91 7.28
C GLY A 233 5.58 11.11 8.78
N SER A 234 4.54 10.44 9.26
CA SER A 234 4.04 10.50 10.65
C SER A 234 3.60 9.12 11.13
N GLU A 235 3.33 9.00 12.41
CA GLU A 235 2.78 7.81 13.07
C GLU A 235 1.54 8.15 13.92
N PRO A 236 0.67 7.18 14.25
CA PRO A 236 -0.47 7.42 15.15
C PRO A 236 0.00 7.92 16.52
N ALA A 237 -0.72 8.89 17.08
CA ALA A 237 -0.48 9.30 18.47
C ALA A 237 -1.05 8.28 19.45
N SER A 238 -0.34 8.02 20.55
CA SER A 238 -0.72 7.09 21.61
C SER A 238 -1.21 7.81 22.88
N LEU A 239 -1.86 7.06 23.76
CA LEU A 239 -2.21 7.48 25.12
C LEU A 239 -1.56 6.53 26.11
N ASP A 240 -0.56 7.01 26.85
CA ASP A 240 0.32 6.17 27.68
C ASP A 240 -0.39 5.42 28.81
N PHE A 241 -1.58 5.87 29.21
CA PHE A 241 -2.37 5.23 30.27
C PHE A 241 -3.23 4.05 29.77
N LEU A 242 -3.34 3.85 28.45
CA LEU A 242 -4.09 2.71 27.91
C LEU A 242 -3.30 1.40 28.07
N PRO A 243 -3.97 0.26 28.27
CA PRO A 243 -3.29 -1.01 28.44
C PRO A 243 -2.66 -1.48 27.12
N ASP A 244 -1.50 -2.13 27.22
CA ASP A 244 -0.90 -2.87 26.11
C ASP A 244 -1.69 -4.18 25.90
N ASP A 245 -2.75 -4.11 25.10
CA ASP A 245 -3.64 -5.23 24.79
C ASP A 245 -3.98 -5.22 23.29
N PRO A 246 -4.03 -6.39 22.61
CA PRO A 246 -4.36 -6.47 21.17
C PRO A 246 -5.75 -5.94 20.79
N ARG A 247 -6.64 -5.72 21.76
CA ARG A 247 -7.96 -5.08 21.56
C ARG A 247 -7.89 -3.55 21.63
N VAL A 248 -6.78 -2.96 22.05
CA VAL A 248 -6.49 -1.53 21.90
C VAL A 248 -5.69 -1.35 20.61
N ILE A 249 -6.33 -0.77 19.60
CA ILE A 249 -5.81 -0.70 18.24
C ILE A 249 -5.68 0.74 17.75
N ASP A 250 -4.80 0.93 16.77
CA ASP A 250 -4.71 2.15 15.97
C ASP A 250 -5.50 1.97 14.65
N SER A 251 -5.37 2.96 13.75
CA SER A 251 -5.96 2.87 12.41
C SER A 251 -5.44 1.69 11.58
N THR A 252 -4.21 1.23 11.83
CA THR A 252 -3.64 0.08 11.12
C THR A 252 -4.36 -1.21 11.53
N GLY A 253 -4.54 -1.42 12.83
CA GLY A 253 -5.32 -2.53 13.37
C GLY A 253 -6.79 -2.49 12.92
N ALA A 254 -7.39 -1.30 12.83
CA ALA A 254 -8.76 -1.12 12.35
C ALA A 254 -8.95 -1.50 10.87
N LEU A 255 -7.90 -1.39 10.07
CA LEU A 255 -7.90 -1.76 8.65
C LEU A 255 -7.49 -3.22 8.39
N GLU A 256 -7.13 -3.94 9.45
CA GLU A 256 -6.80 -5.36 9.42
C GLU A 256 -7.57 -6.14 10.49
N PRO A 257 -8.92 -6.03 10.51
CA PRO A 257 -9.74 -6.67 11.53
C PRO A 257 -9.58 -8.19 11.50
N LYS A 258 -9.49 -8.80 12.69
CA LYS A 258 -9.53 -10.26 12.87
C LYS A 258 -10.97 -10.77 12.91
N GLU A 259 -11.84 -9.98 13.54
CA GLU A 259 -13.27 -10.18 13.65
C GLU A 259 -13.98 -8.83 13.70
N ILE A 260 -15.31 -8.83 13.60
CA ILE A 260 -16.13 -7.63 13.77
C ILE A 260 -16.52 -7.57 15.26
N PRO A 261 -16.02 -6.60 16.04
CA PRO A 261 -16.35 -6.48 17.46
C PRO A 261 -17.84 -6.17 17.64
N LYS A 262 -18.49 -6.68 18.69
CA LYS A 262 -19.89 -6.33 18.96
C LYS A 262 -19.99 -4.89 19.44
N THR A 263 -19.03 -4.46 20.26
CA THR A 263 -18.90 -3.08 20.75
C THR A 263 -17.51 -2.53 20.47
N ILE A 264 -17.44 -1.31 19.92
CA ILE A 264 -16.17 -0.63 19.67
C ILE A 264 -16.23 0.81 20.19
N LEU A 265 -15.25 1.19 21.00
CA LEU A 265 -15.02 2.58 21.39
C LEU A 265 -14.03 3.23 20.42
N ILE A 266 -14.35 4.42 19.94
CA ILE A 266 -13.46 5.23 19.11
C ILE A 266 -13.09 6.49 19.89
N ILE A 267 -11.81 6.59 20.26
CA ILE A 267 -11.24 7.74 20.97
C ILE A 267 -10.72 8.73 19.93
N GLY A 268 -11.42 9.86 19.78
CA GLY A 268 -11.15 10.89 18.78
C GLY A 268 -12.24 10.95 17.70
N GLY A 269 -12.93 12.09 17.62
CA GLY A 269 -13.94 12.44 16.63
C GLY A 269 -13.38 13.11 15.37
N GLY A 270 -12.09 12.91 15.08
CA GLY A 270 -11.45 13.33 13.84
C GLY A 270 -11.80 12.44 12.65
N ILE A 271 -11.40 12.84 11.43
CA ILE A 271 -11.78 12.17 10.18
C ILE A 271 -11.50 10.66 10.21
N ILE A 272 -10.32 10.22 10.65
CA ILE A 272 -9.95 8.80 10.71
C ILE A 272 -10.92 8.03 11.62
N GLY A 273 -11.20 8.56 12.82
CA GLY A 273 -12.14 7.95 13.76
C GLY A 273 -13.54 7.83 13.17
N LEU A 274 -14.04 8.87 12.48
CA LEU A 274 -15.37 8.86 11.87
C LEU A 274 -15.46 7.96 10.63
N GLU A 275 -14.39 7.84 9.84
CA GLU A 275 -14.31 6.85 8.76
C GLU A 275 -14.43 5.42 9.33
N MET A 276 -13.69 5.12 10.41
CA MET A 276 -13.78 3.82 11.07
C MET A 276 -15.16 3.61 11.73
N ALA A 277 -15.75 4.64 12.34
CA ALA A 277 -17.10 4.57 12.87
C ALA A 277 -18.12 4.16 11.80
N THR A 278 -18.00 4.75 10.62
CA THR A 278 -18.87 4.45 9.47
C THR A 278 -18.69 3.00 9.00
N ILE A 279 -17.46 2.53 8.88
CA ILE A 279 -17.16 1.14 8.48
C ILE A 279 -17.74 0.16 9.50
N TYR A 280 -17.35 0.28 10.78
CA TYR A 280 -17.71 -0.70 11.79
C TYR A 280 -19.21 -0.70 12.11
N SER A 281 -19.87 0.47 12.10
CA SER A 281 -21.33 0.54 12.23
C SER A 281 -22.04 -0.18 11.08
N ALA A 282 -21.61 0.04 9.82
CA ALA A 282 -22.20 -0.66 8.67
C ALA A 282 -21.99 -2.18 8.71
N LEU A 283 -20.85 -2.62 9.28
CA LEU A 283 -20.54 -4.03 9.51
C LEU A 283 -21.30 -4.64 10.69
N GLY A 284 -21.97 -3.84 11.51
CA GLY A 284 -22.87 -4.28 12.58
C GLY A 284 -22.35 -4.06 14.01
N SER A 285 -21.20 -3.42 14.19
CA SER A 285 -20.70 -3.06 15.52
C SER A 285 -21.53 -1.94 16.14
N LYS A 286 -21.74 -2.00 17.45
CA LYS A 286 -22.20 -0.87 18.26
C LYS A 286 -21.02 0.07 18.50
N VAL A 287 -21.05 1.20 17.82
CA VAL A 287 -19.95 2.18 17.86
C VAL A 287 -20.26 3.27 18.88
N THR A 288 -19.34 3.49 19.82
CA THR A 288 -19.33 4.67 20.70
C THR A 288 -18.17 5.57 20.29
N ILE A 289 -18.42 6.85 20.06
CA ILE A 289 -17.38 7.85 19.77
C ILE A 289 -17.22 8.75 20.98
N ILE A 290 -15.98 9.01 21.39
CA ILE A 290 -15.65 10.01 22.40
C ILE A 290 -14.68 11.06 21.83
N GLU A 291 -15.05 12.32 21.93
CA GLU A 291 -14.30 13.48 21.45
C GLU A 291 -14.13 14.48 22.59
N LEU A 292 -12.88 14.92 22.78
CA LEU A 292 -12.49 15.86 23.83
C LEU A 292 -13.04 17.26 23.59
N LEU A 293 -13.17 17.66 22.32
CA LEU A 293 -13.67 18.97 21.91
C LEU A 293 -15.20 19.01 21.79
N ASP A 294 -15.77 20.21 21.64
CA ASP A 294 -17.21 20.45 21.55
C ASP A 294 -17.82 20.05 20.18
N GLN A 295 -16.99 19.57 19.25
CA GLN A 295 -17.37 19.32 17.86
C GLN A 295 -16.60 18.13 17.28
N LEU A 296 -17.28 17.32 16.47
CA LEU A 296 -16.64 16.37 15.57
C LEU A 296 -15.94 17.10 14.41
N MET A 297 -14.95 16.43 13.78
CA MET A 297 -14.11 17.00 12.71
C MET A 297 -13.60 18.41 13.02
N PRO A 298 -12.82 18.59 14.10
CA PRO A 298 -12.27 19.89 14.46
C PRO A 298 -11.58 20.58 13.27
N GLY A 299 -11.82 21.88 13.09
CA GLY A 299 -11.34 22.67 11.95
C GLY A 299 -12.29 22.71 10.74
N THR A 300 -13.41 21.98 10.78
CA THR A 300 -14.48 22.07 9.77
C THR A 300 -15.63 22.96 10.28
N ASP A 301 -16.26 23.74 9.40
CA ASP A 301 -17.38 24.60 9.77
C ASP A 301 -18.58 23.79 10.33
N LYS A 302 -19.22 24.34 11.37
CA LYS A 302 -20.28 23.68 12.14
C LYS A 302 -21.48 23.27 11.28
N ASP A 303 -21.83 24.07 10.29
CA ASP A 303 -22.95 23.80 9.38
C ASP A 303 -22.69 22.63 8.42
N LEU A 304 -21.42 22.37 8.08
CA LEU A 304 -21.00 21.19 7.31
C LEU A 304 -20.91 19.92 8.17
N VAL A 305 -20.52 20.04 9.44
CA VAL A 305 -20.43 18.89 10.36
C VAL A 305 -21.82 18.43 10.83
N LYS A 306 -22.75 19.36 11.04
CA LYS A 306 -24.10 19.07 11.54
C LYS A 306 -24.84 17.96 10.76
N PRO A 307 -24.94 17.97 9.42
CA PRO A 307 -25.63 16.90 8.68
C PRO A 307 -24.92 15.54 8.82
N LEU A 308 -23.59 15.52 8.93
CA LEU A 308 -22.83 14.29 9.18
C LEU A 308 -23.14 13.74 10.57
N GLU A 309 -23.09 14.59 11.59
CA GLU A 309 -23.38 14.22 12.98
C GLU A 309 -24.80 13.61 13.10
N GLN A 310 -25.81 14.24 12.50
CA GLN A 310 -27.18 13.72 12.47
C GLN A 310 -27.32 12.35 11.77
N GLN A 311 -26.44 12.03 10.83
CA GLN A 311 -26.43 10.71 10.20
C GLN A 311 -25.72 9.68 11.08
N LEU A 312 -24.63 10.07 11.73
CA LEU A 312 -23.90 9.21 12.67
C LEU A 312 -24.72 8.90 13.92
N GLU A 313 -25.51 9.84 14.45
CA GLU A 313 -26.43 9.60 15.58
C GLU A 313 -27.46 8.49 15.32
N LYS A 314 -27.79 8.21 14.05
CA LYS A 314 -28.69 7.11 13.67
C LYS A 314 -27.99 5.75 13.56
N LYS A 315 -26.66 5.76 13.43
CA LYS A 315 -25.82 4.61 13.08
C LYS A 315 -24.93 4.14 14.23
N CYS A 316 -24.46 5.08 15.05
CA CYS A 316 -23.64 4.83 16.23
C CYS A 316 -24.54 4.64 17.46
N GLU A 317 -24.05 3.87 18.44
CA GLU A 317 -24.75 3.68 19.73
C GLU A 317 -24.72 4.98 20.55
N ALA A 318 -23.59 5.70 20.54
CA ALA A 318 -23.44 6.98 21.22
C ALA A 318 -22.31 7.84 20.62
N ILE A 319 -22.46 9.16 20.77
CA ILE A 319 -21.46 10.17 20.43
C ILE A 319 -21.35 11.12 21.62
N TYR A 320 -20.20 11.13 22.27
CA TYR A 320 -19.91 12.00 23.40
C TYR A 320 -18.87 13.04 23.00
N LYS A 321 -19.28 14.32 23.00
CA LYS A 321 -18.39 15.48 22.77
C LYS A 321 -18.07 16.13 24.11
N SER A 322 -17.03 16.96 24.17
CA SER A 322 -16.55 17.56 25.42
C SER A 322 -16.34 16.52 26.53
N SER A 323 -15.94 15.32 26.14
CA SER A 323 -15.87 14.13 27.00
C SER A 323 -14.53 13.45 26.82
N LYS A 324 -14.03 12.76 27.84
CA LYS A 324 -12.70 12.15 27.79
C LYS A 324 -12.64 10.76 28.40
N VAL A 325 -11.63 10.00 27.98
CA VAL A 325 -11.25 8.75 28.64
C VAL A 325 -10.30 9.08 29.78
N ILE A 326 -10.62 8.58 30.97
CA ILE A 326 -9.79 8.76 32.18
C ILE A 326 -8.81 7.62 32.35
N GLU A 327 -9.31 6.40 32.19
CA GLU A 327 -8.60 5.16 32.50
C GLU A 327 -9.15 4.03 31.64
N ALA A 328 -8.30 3.06 31.33
CA ALA A 328 -8.71 1.82 30.70
C ALA A 328 -7.90 0.64 31.25
N GLU A 329 -8.57 -0.49 31.45
CA GLU A 329 -7.96 -1.73 31.91
C GLU A 329 -8.46 -2.90 31.05
N ALA A 330 -7.54 -3.79 30.69
CA ALA A 330 -7.88 -5.03 30.00
C ALA A 330 -8.41 -6.07 30.99
N ASN A 331 -9.52 -6.71 30.66
CA ASN A 331 -10.09 -7.81 31.43
C ASN A 331 -10.58 -8.94 30.50
N GLU A 332 -11.02 -10.06 31.09
CA GLU A 332 -11.45 -11.25 30.32
C GLU A 332 -12.65 -10.95 29.42
N ASN A 333 -13.49 -9.99 29.81
CA ASN A 333 -14.71 -9.64 29.09
C ASN A 333 -14.53 -8.54 28.03
N GLY A 334 -13.38 -7.83 28.01
CA GLY A 334 -13.15 -6.73 27.09
C GLY A 334 -12.08 -5.75 27.59
N ILE A 335 -12.20 -4.50 27.16
CA ILE A 335 -11.48 -3.35 27.72
C ILE A 335 -12.49 -2.56 28.54
N SER A 336 -12.28 -2.51 29.86
CA SER A 336 -13.06 -1.66 30.76
C SER A 336 -12.51 -0.25 30.69
N VAL A 337 -13.35 0.72 30.35
CA VAL A 337 -12.98 2.11 30.14
C VAL A 337 -13.81 3.00 31.06
N VAL A 338 -13.14 3.91 31.76
CA VAL A 338 -13.77 4.98 32.54
C VAL A 338 -13.86 6.22 31.67
N LEU A 339 -15.09 6.62 31.34
CA LEU A 339 -15.41 7.81 30.56
C LEU A 339 -15.88 8.92 31.50
N GLU A 340 -15.42 10.15 31.28
CA GLU A 340 -15.98 11.35 31.89
C GLU A 340 -16.87 12.05 30.87
N ILE A 341 -18.17 12.10 31.16
CA ILE A 341 -19.24 12.65 30.32
C ILE A 341 -20.08 13.57 31.20
N ASP A 342 -20.24 14.84 30.82
CA ASP A 342 -20.98 15.84 31.61
C ASP A 342 -20.52 15.92 33.08
N ASP A 343 -19.20 15.90 33.30
CA ASP A 343 -18.54 15.86 34.63
C ASP A 343 -18.89 14.62 35.49
N GLN A 344 -19.48 13.59 34.89
CA GLN A 344 -19.78 12.32 35.56
C GLN A 344 -18.93 11.20 35.00
N GLN A 345 -18.38 10.38 35.90
CA GLN A 345 -17.65 9.19 35.53
C GLN A 345 -18.58 8.00 35.32
N GLN A 346 -18.43 7.34 34.18
CA GLN A 346 -19.17 6.14 33.81
C GLN A 346 -18.20 5.07 33.35
N GLN A 347 -18.35 3.86 33.87
CA GLN A 347 -17.56 2.71 33.46
C GLN A 347 -18.34 1.92 32.40
N GLN A 348 -17.68 1.63 31.27
CA GLN A 348 -18.23 0.83 30.18
C GLN A 348 -17.21 -0.22 29.72
N ILE A 349 -17.67 -1.33 29.14
CA ILE A 349 -16.81 -2.40 28.63
C ILE A 349 -16.99 -2.50 27.12
N PHE A 350 -15.87 -2.53 26.40
CA PHE A 350 -15.85 -2.64 24.94
C PHE A 350 -15.07 -3.88 24.50
N ASP A 351 -15.51 -4.54 23.43
CA ASP A 351 -14.73 -5.65 22.85
C ASP A 351 -13.44 -5.14 22.22
N GLN A 352 -13.45 -3.92 21.69
CA GLN A 352 -12.32 -3.27 21.04
C GLN A 352 -12.31 -1.75 21.29
N VAL A 353 -11.10 -1.16 21.39
CA VAL A 353 -10.89 0.28 21.52
C VAL A 353 -9.99 0.75 20.38
N LEU A 354 -10.44 1.72 19.59
CA LEU A 354 -9.67 2.40 18.56
C LEU A 354 -9.16 3.75 19.08
N VAL A 355 -7.85 3.94 19.05
CA VAL A 355 -7.21 5.23 19.34
C VAL A 355 -6.99 5.98 18.03
N ALA A 356 -7.72 7.08 17.83
CA ALA A 356 -7.73 7.90 16.62
C ALA A 356 -7.59 9.41 16.94
N ILE A 357 -6.76 9.74 17.93
CA ILE A 357 -6.59 11.10 18.48
C ILE A 357 -5.67 12.02 17.66
N GLY A 358 -5.11 11.52 16.57
CA GLY A 358 -4.20 12.29 15.71
C GLY A 358 -2.95 11.50 15.33
N ARG A 359 -1.98 12.21 14.75
CA ARG A 359 -0.72 11.66 14.28
C ARG A 359 0.44 12.58 14.64
N GLN A 360 1.59 12.01 14.97
CA GLN A 360 2.83 12.72 15.30
C GLN A 360 3.84 12.58 14.16
N ALA A 361 4.56 13.67 13.84
CA ALA A 361 5.60 13.64 12.80
C ALA A 361 6.83 12.83 13.26
N ASN A 362 7.47 12.13 12.34
CA ASN A 362 8.62 11.25 12.62
C ASN A 362 9.98 11.98 12.62
N GLY A 363 10.00 13.28 12.89
CA GLY A 363 11.19 14.13 12.80
C GLY A 363 11.05 15.46 13.51
#